data_AF-A0A9C5ZLW4-F1
#
_entry.id   AF-A0A9C5ZLW4-F1
#
_cell.length_a   1.000
_cell.length_b   1.000
_cell.length_c   1.000
_cell.angle_alpha   90.00
_cell.angle_beta   90.00
_cell.angle_gamma   90.00
#
_symmetry.space_group_name_H-M   'P 1'
#
loop_
_entity.id
_entity.type
_entity.pdbx_description
1 polymer ?
#
loop_
_entity_poly.entity_id
_entity_poly.type
_entity_poly.pdbx_seq_one_letter_code
_entity_poly.pdbx_strand_id
1 'polypeptide(L)'
;HFPAPAVSIQDAVRICVQLALENSKVLKIKAVELDTHGHFPIIENFVEAIEDLPLITGDYVFLSNQVLEDIPKVVHVEDAKLLTQKNCHFIIISALCGELNELVLTQASKSLVERGYLVVRINNSSGKMNLKIPDDFKMVADLPIENTDEIILLLQCRGSKKFSLEPTVVEISGSDKEFTWLIQLKQSVNNKTPTVVYAYNEKLNGLIGLVNCLRKEPDGQLITCFFINDKSAPAFNINAPFYAAQYALGLAVNVYQNGKWGSYRHLLLNSDIQIAPRKNHVYGNVLQRGDLSSLRWFEGPLKPEDCDIKIAYSSVNFRDIMLATGRLAVELYGDSRLDQSCVLGFEYSGIHMKTGHRIMSMVVKGGVGSYVEKPSRLIWDVPDNWSLKDAATVPVVYITVYYAFFMISDIRKGKSILIHAGTGGIGLAAIRVALAYNLEVFTTCSTSQKKQFLLETFPQLKENHIGNSRDTSFERMIIRETEGKGVDFVLNSLSEDKLLASVRCLGITGHFLEIGKFDMANDTKLGMSCFLKEIKFNAVLADRLLIASD
;
A
#
# COMPACT_ATOMS: atom_id res chain seq x y z
N HIS A 1 30.53 -18.72 -18.82
CA HIS A 1 29.53 -17.82 -19.44
C HIS A 1 28.28 -17.81 -18.59
N PHE A 2 28.03 -16.76 -17.80
CA PHE A 2 26.69 -16.57 -17.22
C PHE A 2 25.79 -16.04 -18.34
N PRO A 3 24.67 -16.67 -18.71
CA PRO A 3 23.70 -16.06 -19.62
C PRO A 3 23.25 -14.70 -19.07
N ALA A 4 22.77 -13.80 -19.94
CA ALA A 4 21.98 -12.67 -19.43
C ALA A 4 20.87 -13.28 -18.54
N PRO A 5 20.60 -12.73 -17.35
CA PRO A 5 19.48 -13.22 -16.56
C PRO A 5 18.25 -13.23 -17.45
N ALA A 6 17.54 -14.35 -17.50
CA ALA A 6 16.24 -14.34 -18.13
C ALA A 6 15.39 -13.28 -17.41
N VAL A 7 14.61 -12.52 -18.16
CA VAL A 7 13.74 -11.46 -17.62
C VAL A 7 12.30 -11.66 -18.08
N SER A 8 11.34 -11.06 -17.39
CA SER A 8 9.97 -11.00 -17.89
C SER A 8 9.91 -10.25 -19.23
N ILE A 9 8.88 -10.50 -20.05
CA ILE A 9 8.70 -9.79 -21.33
C ILE A 9 8.53 -8.29 -21.13
N GLN A 10 7.85 -7.90 -20.04
CA GLN A 10 7.64 -6.51 -19.63
C GLN A 10 8.98 -5.84 -19.30
N ASP A 11 9.85 -6.51 -18.55
CA ASP A 11 11.17 -6.00 -18.21
C ASP A 11 12.10 -5.94 -19.43
N ALA A 12 12.05 -6.93 -20.32
CA ALA A 12 12.82 -6.92 -21.56
C ALA A 12 12.47 -5.70 -22.44
N VAL A 13 11.17 -5.43 -22.63
CA VAL A 13 10.69 -4.25 -23.36
C VAL A 13 11.12 -2.97 -22.66
N ARG A 14 10.99 -2.90 -21.33
CA ARG A 14 11.43 -1.76 -20.52
C ARG A 14 12.93 -1.49 -20.66
N ILE A 15 13.75 -2.53 -20.70
CA ILE A 15 15.19 -2.43 -20.98
C ILE A 15 15.43 -1.86 -22.38
N CYS A 16 14.70 -2.31 -23.40
CA CYS A 16 14.80 -1.77 -24.76
C CYS A 16 14.47 -0.27 -24.84
N VAL A 17 13.38 0.16 -24.18
CA VAL A 17 12.97 1.57 -24.09
C VAL A 17 14.04 2.41 -23.38
N GLN A 18 14.55 1.95 -22.24
CA GLN A 18 15.61 2.62 -21.50
C GLN A 18 16.90 2.74 -22.33
N LEU A 19 17.31 1.68 -23.01
CA LEU A 19 18.49 1.69 -23.90
C LEU A 19 18.32 2.71 -25.03
N ALA A 20 17.14 2.81 -25.62
CA ALA A 20 16.90 3.78 -26.69
C ALA A 20 16.97 5.23 -26.20
N LEU A 21 16.31 5.53 -25.08
CA LEU A 21 16.24 6.89 -24.51
C LEU A 21 17.54 7.34 -23.87
N GLU A 22 18.36 6.44 -23.33
CA GLU A 22 19.72 6.78 -22.87
C GLU A 22 20.60 7.31 -24.03
N ASN A 23 20.30 6.82 -25.24
CA ASN A 23 21.04 7.10 -26.46
C ASN A 23 20.37 8.13 -27.39
N SER A 24 19.21 8.66 -27.02
CA SER A 24 18.42 9.59 -27.82
C SER A 24 17.77 10.68 -26.96
N LYS A 25 17.80 11.95 -27.40
CA LYS A 25 17.19 13.08 -26.67
C LYS A 25 15.72 13.32 -27.05
N VAL A 26 15.05 12.32 -27.60
CA VAL A 26 13.69 12.47 -28.13
C VAL A 26 12.66 12.42 -27.01
N LEU A 27 11.68 13.33 -27.06
CA LEU A 27 10.54 13.39 -26.13
C LEU A 27 9.28 12.69 -26.67
N LYS A 28 9.22 12.42 -27.98
CA LYS A 28 8.10 11.73 -28.63
C LYS A 28 8.58 10.48 -29.36
N ILE A 29 8.25 9.31 -28.83
CA ILE A 29 8.61 8.02 -29.42
C ILE A 29 7.48 7.56 -30.34
N LYS A 30 7.82 7.04 -31.51
CA LYS A 30 6.88 6.31 -32.36
C LYS A 30 7.25 4.84 -32.36
N ALA A 31 6.37 3.97 -31.88
CA ALA A 31 6.54 2.53 -31.85
C ALA A 31 5.52 1.87 -32.78
N VAL A 32 6.00 1.04 -33.69
CA VAL A 32 5.18 0.32 -34.66
C VAL A 32 5.41 -1.17 -34.50
N GLU A 33 4.37 -1.93 -34.19
CA GLU A 33 4.42 -3.40 -34.19
C GLU A 33 3.71 -3.95 -35.42
N LEU A 34 4.33 -4.93 -36.07
CA LEU A 34 3.72 -5.67 -37.17
C LEU A 34 3.06 -6.93 -36.62
N ASP A 35 1.81 -7.16 -37.03
CA ASP A 35 1.13 -8.42 -36.75
C ASP A 35 1.85 -9.57 -37.46
N THR A 36 2.21 -10.56 -36.66
CA THR A 36 2.87 -11.77 -37.07
C THR A 36 2.05 -12.92 -36.50
N HIS A 37 1.23 -13.54 -37.36
CA HIS A 37 0.27 -14.56 -36.99
C HIS A 37 0.88 -15.60 -36.04
N GLY A 38 0.30 -15.77 -34.84
CA GLY A 38 0.71 -16.77 -33.86
C GLY A 38 1.47 -16.25 -32.63
N HIS A 39 1.74 -14.94 -32.54
CA HIS A 39 2.25 -14.30 -31.32
C HIS A 39 1.29 -13.24 -30.78
N PHE A 40 1.19 -13.15 -29.45
CA PHE A 40 0.51 -12.02 -28.81
C PHE A 40 1.33 -10.73 -28.98
N PRO A 41 0.68 -9.59 -29.25
CA PRO A 41 1.34 -8.32 -29.43
C PRO A 41 2.04 -7.89 -28.14
N ILE A 42 3.20 -7.24 -28.26
CA ILE A 42 3.95 -6.69 -27.12
C ILE A 42 3.96 -5.16 -27.13
N ILE A 43 3.25 -4.51 -28.05
CA ILE A 43 3.10 -3.06 -28.11
C ILE A 43 2.51 -2.48 -26.81
N GLU A 44 1.65 -3.22 -26.11
CA GLU A 44 1.13 -2.82 -24.80
C GLU A 44 2.26 -2.67 -23.77
N ASN A 45 3.24 -3.58 -23.76
CA ASN A 45 4.40 -3.44 -22.88
C ASN A 45 5.25 -2.21 -23.26
N PHE A 46 5.26 -1.80 -24.54
CA PHE A 46 5.90 -0.55 -24.96
C PHE A 46 5.13 0.67 -24.49
N VAL A 47 3.78 0.63 -24.52
CA VAL A 47 2.93 1.68 -23.95
C VAL A 47 3.25 1.84 -22.46
N GLU A 48 3.21 0.76 -21.68
CA GLU A 48 3.53 0.81 -20.25
C GLU A 48 4.95 1.31 -19.96
N ALA A 49 5.94 0.89 -20.76
CA ALA A 49 7.33 1.27 -20.54
C ALA A 49 7.61 2.74 -20.93
N ILE A 50 6.91 3.29 -21.92
CA ILE A 50 7.11 4.66 -22.41
C ILE A 50 6.31 5.65 -21.57
N GLU A 51 5.04 5.36 -21.29
CA GLU A 51 4.14 6.27 -20.53
C GLU A 51 4.50 6.34 -19.03
N ASP A 52 5.24 5.37 -18.49
CA ASP A 52 5.79 5.42 -17.12
C ASP A 52 6.95 6.43 -16.98
N LEU A 53 7.52 6.92 -18.10
CA LEU A 53 8.62 7.87 -18.08
C LEU A 53 8.13 9.32 -18.10
N PRO A 54 8.62 10.19 -17.21
CA PRO A 54 8.19 11.58 -17.16
C PRO A 54 8.61 12.33 -18.43
N LEU A 55 7.72 13.16 -18.97
CA LEU A 55 7.93 14.02 -20.14
C LEU A 55 8.11 13.31 -21.49
N ILE A 56 8.06 11.97 -21.52
CA ILE A 56 8.09 11.19 -22.75
C ILE A 56 6.65 10.84 -23.14
N THR A 57 6.34 10.91 -24.44
CA THR A 57 5.03 10.53 -24.99
C THR A 57 5.21 9.56 -26.13
N GLY A 58 4.25 8.66 -26.32
CA GLY A 58 4.27 7.72 -27.44
C GLY A 58 3.22 7.98 -28.52
N ASP A 59 3.55 7.53 -29.73
CA ASP A 59 2.64 7.26 -30.84
C ASP A 59 2.76 5.76 -31.17
N TYR A 60 1.68 5.02 -30.97
CA TYR A 60 1.68 3.56 -31.00
C TYR A 60 0.82 3.06 -32.15
N VAL A 61 1.40 2.29 -33.06
CA VAL A 61 0.69 1.74 -34.21
C VAL A 61 0.85 0.23 -34.24
N PHE A 62 -0.25 -0.48 -34.35
CA PHE A 62 -0.27 -1.93 -34.58
C PHE A 62 -0.77 -2.19 -36.00
N LEU A 63 0.12 -2.71 -36.86
CA LEU A 63 -0.22 -2.98 -38.26
C LEU A 63 -0.82 -4.39 -38.38
N SER A 64 -2.13 -4.48 -38.52
CA SER A 64 -2.87 -5.75 -38.65
C SER A 64 -4.09 -5.60 -39.54
N ASN A 65 -4.45 -6.69 -40.21
CA ASN A 65 -5.71 -6.84 -40.93
C ASN A 65 -6.81 -7.49 -40.07
N GLN A 66 -6.53 -7.81 -38.80
CA GLN A 66 -7.46 -8.41 -37.85
C GLN A 66 -7.97 -7.36 -36.84
N VAL A 67 -9.21 -7.56 -36.39
CA VAL A 67 -9.77 -6.78 -35.28
C VAL A 67 -9.40 -7.50 -33.98
N LEU A 68 -8.61 -6.85 -33.13
CA LEU A 68 -8.24 -7.35 -31.81
C LEU A 68 -9.06 -6.61 -30.74
N GLU A 69 -9.78 -7.37 -29.91
CA GLU A 69 -10.66 -6.79 -28.87
C GLU A 69 -9.88 -6.29 -27.64
N ASP A 70 -8.69 -6.84 -27.38
CA ASP A 70 -7.92 -6.64 -26.15
C ASP A 70 -6.71 -5.69 -26.29
N ILE A 71 -6.68 -4.82 -27.30
CA ILE A 71 -5.61 -3.81 -27.46
C ILE A 71 -5.96 -2.50 -26.72
N PRO A 72 -5.01 -1.87 -25.99
CA PRO A 72 -5.23 -0.57 -25.37
C PRO A 72 -5.72 0.50 -26.36
N LYS A 73 -6.71 1.30 -25.96
CA LYS A 73 -7.33 2.35 -26.81
C LYS A 73 -6.36 3.41 -27.35
N VAL A 74 -5.19 3.54 -26.73
CA VAL A 74 -4.13 4.48 -27.15
C VAL A 74 -3.34 3.96 -28.36
N VAL A 75 -3.45 2.67 -28.71
CA VAL A 75 -2.79 2.06 -29.86
C VAL A 75 -3.69 2.16 -31.10
N HIS A 76 -3.16 2.71 -32.18
CA HIS A 76 -3.83 2.82 -33.46
C HIS A 76 -3.66 1.53 -34.27
N VAL A 77 -4.75 0.84 -34.58
CA VAL A 77 -4.73 -0.35 -35.45
C VAL A 77 -4.95 0.08 -36.89
N GLU A 78 -4.02 -0.26 -37.79
CA GLU A 78 -4.09 0.09 -39.22
C GLU A 78 -3.82 -1.11 -40.13
N ASP A 79 -4.67 -1.33 -41.13
CA ASP A 79 -4.38 -2.28 -42.23
C ASP A 79 -3.51 -1.57 -43.29
N ALA A 80 -2.22 -1.44 -42.99
CA ALA A 80 -1.25 -0.74 -43.84
C ALA A 80 0.11 -1.45 -43.89
N LYS A 81 0.88 -1.18 -44.95
CA LYS A 81 2.24 -1.71 -45.12
C LYS A 81 3.24 -0.89 -44.31
N LEU A 82 4.28 -1.51 -43.75
CA LEU A 82 5.33 -0.84 -42.96
C LEU A 82 5.96 0.40 -43.62
N LEU A 83 6.06 0.44 -44.95
CA LEU A 83 6.61 1.57 -45.70
C LEU A 83 5.76 2.85 -45.62
N THR A 84 4.48 2.77 -45.25
CA THR A 84 3.62 3.94 -45.01
C THR A 84 4.00 4.65 -43.71
N GLN A 85 4.55 3.92 -42.74
CA GLN A 85 5.01 4.48 -41.48
C GLN A 85 6.39 5.12 -41.66
N LYS A 86 6.54 6.36 -41.19
CA LYS A 86 7.78 7.14 -41.25
C LYS A 86 8.14 7.65 -39.86
N ASN A 87 9.44 7.94 -39.68
CA ASN A 87 10.01 8.46 -38.44
C ASN A 87 9.73 7.56 -37.23
N CYS A 88 9.80 6.24 -37.44
CA CYS A 88 9.62 5.26 -36.38
C CYS A 88 10.88 5.21 -35.50
N HIS A 89 10.70 5.20 -34.18
CA HIS A 89 11.79 5.03 -33.23
C HIS A 89 11.98 3.55 -32.90
N PHE A 90 10.87 2.83 -32.78
CA PHE A 90 10.83 1.38 -32.64
C PHE A 90 10.00 0.77 -33.76
N ILE A 91 10.53 -0.30 -34.35
CA ILE A 91 9.76 -1.26 -35.14
C ILE A 91 9.87 -2.60 -34.43
N ILE A 92 8.74 -3.25 -34.17
CA ILE A 92 8.63 -4.50 -33.43
C ILE A 92 8.14 -5.57 -34.40
N ILE A 93 8.86 -6.69 -34.45
CA ILE A 93 8.53 -7.85 -35.26
C ILE A 93 8.72 -9.13 -34.46
N SER A 94 7.85 -10.11 -34.66
CA SER A 94 8.07 -11.48 -34.17
C SER A 94 8.36 -12.42 -35.35
N ALA A 95 9.26 -13.36 -35.18
CA ALA A 95 9.58 -14.34 -36.21
C ALA A 95 9.39 -15.77 -35.70
N LEU A 96 8.47 -16.49 -36.34
CA LEU A 96 8.33 -17.93 -36.23
C LEU A 96 9.33 -18.58 -37.20
N CYS A 97 10.27 -19.37 -36.67
CA CYS A 97 11.14 -20.28 -37.42
C CYS A 97 11.88 -19.72 -38.65
N GLY A 98 13.09 -19.19 -38.43
CA GLY A 98 14.18 -19.22 -39.42
C GLY A 98 14.09 -18.34 -40.66
N GLU A 99 12.91 -17.88 -41.07
CA GLU A 99 12.74 -16.95 -42.20
C GLU A 99 12.22 -15.61 -41.69
N LEU A 100 13.12 -14.80 -41.09
CA LEU A 100 12.86 -13.37 -41.08
C LEU A 100 12.81 -12.93 -42.54
N ASN A 101 11.66 -12.45 -42.98
CA ASN A 101 11.46 -11.99 -44.35
C ASN A 101 12.47 -10.85 -44.60
N GLU A 102 13.54 -11.08 -45.38
CA GLU A 102 14.60 -10.09 -45.68
C GLU A 102 14.00 -8.76 -46.17
N LEU A 103 12.84 -8.86 -46.81
CA LEU A 103 12.01 -7.74 -47.24
C LEU A 103 11.58 -6.85 -46.07
N VAL A 104 11.12 -7.41 -44.94
CA VAL A 104 10.67 -6.65 -43.76
C VAL A 104 11.85 -5.96 -43.08
N LEU A 105 13.01 -6.64 -42.97
CA LEU A 105 14.23 -6.05 -42.44
C LEU A 105 14.72 -4.85 -43.27
N THR A 106 14.70 -4.99 -44.60
CA THR A 106 15.08 -3.92 -45.54
C THR A 106 14.05 -2.77 -45.57
N GLN A 107 12.78 -3.05 -45.29
CA GLN A 107 11.75 -2.02 -45.17
C GLN A 107 11.86 -1.28 -43.84
N ALA A 108 12.18 -1.98 -42.75
CA ALA A 108 12.33 -1.40 -41.43
C ALA A 108 13.40 -0.31 -41.41
N SER A 109 14.56 -0.53 -42.04
CA SER A 109 15.63 0.49 -42.10
C SER A 109 15.19 1.78 -42.81
N LYS A 110 14.23 1.71 -43.74
CA LYS A 110 13.66 2.87 -44.47
C LYS A 110 12.56 3.61 -43.71
N SER A 111 11.98 3.00 -42.69
CA SER A 111 10.91 3.56 -41.87
C SER A 111 11.40 4.07 -40.51
N LEU A 112 12.54 3.58 -40.04
CA LEU A 112 13.21 4.04 -38.81
C LEU A 112 13.85 5.43 -38.97
N VAL A 113 13.88 6.19 -37.89
CA VAL A 113 14.75 7.38 -37.77
C VAL A 113 16.23 6.98 -37.76
N GLU A 114 17.12 7.95 -37.95
CA GLU A 114 18.56 7.71 -37.79
C GLU A 114 18.84 7.17 -36.37
N ARG A 115 19.56 6.04 -36.29
CA ARG A 115 19.81 5.31 -35.03
C ARG A 115 18.55 4.77 -34.32
N GLY A 116 17.43 4.63 -35.04
CA GLY A 116 16.24 3.94 -34.56
C GLY A 116 16.47 2.45 -34.30
N TYR A 117 15.51 1.81 -33.64
CA TYR A 117 15.65 0.46 -33.12
C TYR A 117 14.64 -0.50 -33.76
N LEU A 118 15.13 -1.68 -34.13
CA LEU A 118 14.34 -2.82 -34.53
C LEU A 118 14.38 -3.85 -33.40
N VAL A 119 13.21 -4.23 -32.91
CA VAL A 119 13.01 -5.18 -31.82
C VAL A 119 12.49 -6.47 -32.43
N VAL A 120 13.28 -7.54 -32.32
CA VAL A 120 12.97 -8.83 -32.94
C VAL A 120 12.74 -9.87 -31.86
N ARG A 121 11.52 -10.39 -31.77
CA ARG A 121 11.17 -11.51 -30.90
C ARG A 121 11.32 -12.82 -31.66
N ILE A 122 12.15 -13.74 -31.17
CA ILE A 122 12.44 -15.02 -31.82
C ILE A 122 12.40 -16.19 -30.82
N ASN A 123 12.15 -17.40 -31.32
CA ASN A 123 12.34 -18.63 -30.54
C ASN A 123 13.82 -19.09 -30.60
N ASN A 124 14.44 -19.26 -29.44
CA ASN A 124 15.83 -19.64 -29.20
C ASN A 124 16.14 -21.08 -29.65
N SER A 125 15.15 -21.99 -29.59
CA SER A 125 15.34 -23.40 -29.99
C SER A 125 15.61 -23.59 -31.48
N SER A 126 15.28 -22.61 -32.34
CA SER A 126 15.42 -22.68 -33.80
C SER A 126 16.12 -21.47 -34.45
N GLY A 127 16.36 -20.36 -33.73
CA GLY A 127 16.61 -19.05 -34.36
C GLY A 127 17.98 -18.38 -34.18
N LYS A 128 18.68 -18.54 -33.04
CA LYS A 128 19.88 -17.71 -32.78
C LYS A 128 21.08 -18.06 -33.68
N MET A 129 21.19 -19.32 -34.11
CA MET A 129 22.28 -19.77 -35.00
C MET A 129 22.12 -19.37 -36.48
N ASN A 130 20.91 -19.01 -36.93
CA ASN A 130 20.63 -18.76 -38.36
C ASN A 130 20.22 -17.32 -38.69
N LEU A 131 20.12 -16.42 -37.70
CA LEU A 131 19.75 -15.03 -37.95
C LEU A 131 20.93 -14.23 -38.54
N LYS A 132 20.87 -13.95 -39.84
CA LYS A 132 21.76 -12.98 -40.48
C LYS A 132 21.28 -11.56 -40.17
N ILE A 133 22.03 -10.84 -39.36
CA ILE A 133 21.78 -9.42 -39.09
C ILE A 133 22.16 -8.63 -40.35
N PRO A 134 21.25 -7.83 -40.92
CA PRO A 134 21.59 -7.01 -42.09
C PRO A 134 22.72 -6.04 -41.78
N ASP A 135 23.53 -5.70 -42.78
CA ASP A 135 24.66 -4.77 -42.64
C ASP A 135 24.24 -3.37 -42.14
N ASP A 136 22.98 -2.99 -42.39
CA ASP A 136 22.38 -1.75 -41.92
C ASP A 136 22.14 -1.72 -40.42
N PHE A 137 22.23 -2.85 -39.72
CA PHE A 137 21.97 -2.96 -38.29
C PHE A 137 23.21 -3.39 -37.49
N LYS A 138 23.13 -3.17 -36.18
CA LYS A 138 24.06 -3.74 -35.19
C LYS A 138 23.28 -4.22 -33.98
N MET A 139 23.68 -5.36 -33.41
CA MET A 139 23.06 -5.88 -32.19
C MET A 139 23.52 -5.07 -30.98
N VAL A 140 22.56 -4.57 -30.20
CA VAL A 140 22.80 -3.81 -28.97
C VAL A 140 22.57 -4.69 -27.73
N ALA A 141 21.52 -5.51 -27.73
CA ALA A 141 21.20 -6.39 -26.61
C ALA A 141 20.50 -7.68 -27.08
N ASP A 142 20.70 -8.75 -26.33
CA ASP A 142 19.99 -10.02 -26.42
C ASP A 142 19.39 -10.38 -25.05
N LEU A 143 18.05 -10.43 -24.99
CA LEU A 143 17.29 -10.52 -23.75
C LEU A 143 16.48 -11.83 -23.74
N PRO A 144 16.95 -12.88 -23.04
CA PRO A 144 16.19 -14.12 -22.89
C PRO A 144 14.97 -13.90 -22.01
N ILE A 145 13.84 -14.51 -22.38
CA ILE A 145 12.57 -14.34 -21.67
C ILE A 145 12.35 -15.50 -20.69
N GLU A 146 12.03 -15.18 -19.43
CA GLU A 146 11.79 -16.18 -18.38
C GLU A 146 10.69 -17.16 -18.75
N ASN A 147 10.88 -18.43 -18.38
CA ASN A 147 9.89 -19.51 -18.54
C ASN A 147 9.45 -19.76 -20.00
N THR A 148 10.21 -19.30 -20.99
CA THR A 148 9.97 -19.52 -22.41
C THR A 148 11.26 -19.82 -23.14
N ASP A 149 11.16 -20.39 -24.35
CA ASP A 149 12.30 -20.48 -25.26
C ASP A 149 12.48 -19.20 -26.08
N GLU A 150 11.90 -18.07 -25.70
CA GLU A 150 11.96 -16.84 -26.50
C GLU A 150 13.13 -15.91 -26.11
N ILE A 151 13.60 -15.14 -27.09
CA ILE A 151 14.59 -14.07 -26.92
C ILE A 151 14.09 -12.83 -27.65
N ILE A 152 14.25 -11.67 -27.00
CA ILE A 152 14.11 -10.36 -27.63
C ILE A 152 15.50 -9.84 -28.01
N LEU A 153 15.69 -9.52 -29.29
CA LEU A 153 16.90 -8.90 -29.82
C LEU A 153 16.63 -7.42 -30.07
N LEU A 154 17.51 -6.56 -29.56
CA LEU A 154 17.49 -5.13 -29.85
C LEU A 154 18.57 -4.80 -30.87
N LEU A 155 18.15 -4.43 -32.08
CA LEU A 155 19.02 -4.04 -33.18
C LEU A 155 18.93 -2.54 -33.40
N GLN A 156 20.07 -1.83 -33.50
CA GLN A 156 20.09 -0.40 -33.83
C GLN A 156 20.45 -0.22 -35.32
N CYS A 157 19.68 0.60 -36.02
CA CYS A 157 19.98 1.04 -37.38
C CYS A 157 21.28 1.89 -37.38
N ARG A 158 22.20 1.61 -38.30
CA ARG A 158 23.46 2.33 -38.40
C ARG A 158 23.20 3.77 -38.86
N GLY A 159 23.81 4.72 -38.15
CA GLY A 159 23.77 6.14 -38.53
C GLY A 159 24.67 6.42 -39.74
N SER A 160 24.31 7.47 -40.48
CA SER A 160 24.99 7.90 -41.72
C SER A 160 26.32 8.63 -41.46
N LYS A 161 26.51 9.18 -40.26
CA LYS A 161 27.67 10.01 -39.90
C LYS A 161 28.72 9.22 -39.12
N LYS A 162 29.91 9.05 -39.71
CA LYS A 162 31.14 8.80 -38.96
C LYS A 162 31.59 10.13 -38.36
N PHE A 163 31.83 10.18 -37.05
CA PHE A 163 32.50 11.33 -36.45
C PHE A 163 33.91 11.43 -37.07
N SER A 164 34.23 12.58 -37.65
CA SER A 164 35.49 12.83 -38.35
C SER A 164 36.65 13.20 -37.42
N LEU A 165 36.37 13.39 -36.12
CA LEU A 165 37.33 13.81 -35.10
C LEU A 165 37.58 12.65 -34.13
N GLU A 166 38.84 12.42 -33.79
CA GLU A 166 39.22 11.46 -32.75
C GLU A 166 38.68 11.92 -31.38
N PRO A 167 38.14 11.01 -30.55
CA PRO A 167 37.60 11.37 -29.26
C PRO A 167 38.70 11.69 -28.24
N THR A 168 38.48 12.71 -27.42
CA THR A 168 39.29 12.96 -26.23
C THR A 168 38.97 11.89 -25.18
N VAL A 169 39.98 11.18 -24.70
CA VAL A 169 39.84 10.16 -23.66
C VAL A 169 40.22 10.77 -22.30
N VAL A 170 39.33 10.66 -21.31
CA VAL A 170 39.53 11.19 -19.95
C VAL A 170 39.36 10.07 -18.93
N GLU A 171 40.39 9.85 -18.10
CA GLU A 171 40.35 8.90 -16.99
C GLU A 171 39.80 9.57 -15.73
N ILE A 172 38.79 8.95 -15.11
CA ILE A 172 38.37 9.28 -13.75
C ILE A 172 39.00 8.25 -12.82
N SER A 173 39.96 8.70 -12.02
CA SER A 173 40.54 7.92 -10.94
C SER A 173 40.30 8.57 -9.59
N GLY A 174 39.98 7.76 -8.57
CA GLY A 174 39.90 8.21 -7.18
C GLY A 174 41.28 8.55 -6.58
N SER A 175 42.36 8.22 -7.28
CA SER A 175 43.73 8.60 -6.90
C SER A 175 44.06 10.07 -7.25
N ASP A 176 43.33 10.68 -8.19
CA ASP A 176 43.48 12.09 -8.55
C ASP A 176 42.76 12.98 -7.53
N LYS A 177 43.52 13.48 -6.55
CA LYS A 177 43.03 14.38 -5.50
C LYS A 177 42.84 15.82 -5.94
N GLU A 178 43.45 16.20 -7.07
CA GLU A 178 43.42 17.57 -7.62
C GLU A 178 42.32 17.73 -8.68
N PHE A 179 41.60 16.65 -9.02
CA PHE A 179 40.50 16.63 -10.00
C PHE A 179 40.92 17.18 -11.37
N THR A 180 42.14 16.86 -11.82
CA THR A 180 42.67 17.28 -13.12
C THR A 180 41.82 16.80 -14.29
N TRP A 181 41.23 15.60 -14.17
CA TRP A 181 40.29 15.04 -15.13
C TRP A 181 39.07 15.94 -15.38
N LEU A 182 38.63 16.70 -14.37
CA LEU A 182 37.49 17.62 -14.49
C LEU A 182 37.82 18.80 -15.39
N ILE A 183 39.06 19.30 -15.32
CA ILE A 183 39.53 20.39 -16.17
C ILE A 183 39.57 19.93 -17.64
N GLN A 184 40.10 18.73 -17.89
CA GLN A 184 40.16 18.12 -19.22
C GLN A 184 38.75 17.90 -19.79
N LEU A 185 37.84 17.34 -18.98
CA LEU A 185 36.45 17.12 -19.37
C LEU A 185 35.73 18.45 -19.68
N LYS A 186 35.94 19.49 -18.87
CA LYS A 186 35.34 20.82 -19.13
C LYS A 186 35.85 21.41 -20.44
N GLN A 187 37.14 21.27 -20.73
CA GLN A 187 37.73 21.74 -21.99
C GLN A 187 37.16 20.99 -23.20
N SER A 188 37.06 19.66 -23.14
CA SER A 188 36.55 18.86 -24.26
C SER A 188 35.07 19.14 -24.55
N VAL A 189 34.25 19.30 -23.50
CA VAL A 189 32.83 19.66 -23.62
C VAL A 189 32.67 21.07 -24.21
N ASN A 190 33.42 22.06 -23.72
CA ASN A 190 33.38 23.43 -24.26
C ASN A 190 33.81 23.49 -25.74
N ASN A 191 34.80 22.68 -26.12
CA ASN A 191 35.29 22.58 -27.49
C ASN A 191 34.41 21.69 -28.38
N LYS A 192 33.29 21.17 -27.88
CA LYS A 192 32.37 20.27 -28.59
C LYS A 192 33.07 19.05 -29.20
N THR A 193 34.09 18.55 -28.51
CA THR A 193 34.87 17.39 -28.96
C THR A 193 34.21 16.11 -28.43
N PRO A 194 34.03 15.07 -29.27
CA PRO A 194 33.63 13.75 -28.79
C PRO A 194 34.50 13.33 -27.61
N THR A 195 33.89 12.95 -26.49
CA THR A 195 34.63 12.69 -25.25
C THR A 195 34.26 11.32 -24.71
N VAL A 196 35.28 10.50 -24.46
CA VAL A 196 35.16 9.19 -23.83
C VAL A 196 35.71 9.28 -22.41
N VAL A 197 34.84 9.11 -21.43
CA VAL A 197 35.20 9.16 -20.01
C VAL A 197 35.21 7.75 -19.45
N TYR A 198 36.30 7.32 -18.82
CA TYR A 198 36.36 5.96 -18.29
C TYR A 198 36.80 5.91 -16.82
N ALA A 199 36.38 4.86 -16.14
CA ALA A 199 36.87 4.50 -14.82
C ALA A 199 37.29 3.02 -14.85
N TYR A 200 38.50 2.72 -14.38
CA TYR A 200 39.09 1.38 -14.45
C TYR A 200 39.34 0.83 -13.06
N ASN A 201 38.59 -0.20 -12.67
CA ASN A 201 38.66 -0.88 -11.37
C ASN A 201 38.51 0.03 -10.15
N GLU A 202 37.78 1.13 -10.30
CA GLU A 202 37.47 2.09 -9.23
C GLU A 202 36.24 1.64 -8.43
N LYS A 203 36.41 1.36 -7.13
CA LYS A 203 35.31 0.90 -6.27
C LYS A 203 34.27 1.99 -5.97
N LEU A 204 34.72 3.22 -5.80
CA LEU A 204 33.89 4.38 -5.49
C LEU A 204 34.00 5.37 -6.63
N ASN A 205 33.18 5.20 -7.66
CA ASN A 205 33.10 6.16 -8.76
C ASN A 205 31.64 6.47 -9.11
N GLY A 206 31.34 7.76 -9.29
CA GLY A 206 30.03 8.25 -9.70
C GLY A 206 29.89 8.43 -11.22
N LEU A 207 30.71 7.73 -12.02
CA LEU A 207 30.86 7.99 -13.47
C LEU A 207 29.53 7.97 -14.21
N ILE A 208 28.70 6.95 -13.97
CA ILE A 208 27.41 6.78 -14.66
C ILE A 208 26.45 7.91 -14.28
N GLY A 209 26.40 8.29 -12.99
CA GLY A 209 25.60 9.43 -12.53
C GLY A 209 26.05 10.74 -13.16
N LEU A 210 27.36 11.01 -13.19
CA LEU A 210 27.94 12.19 -13.84
C LEU A 210 27.59 12.25 -15.33
N VAL A 211 27.75 11.14 -16.05
CA VAL A 211 27.48 11.07 -17.50
C VAL A 211 26.00 11.25 -17.77
N ASN A 212 25.12 10.68 -16.95
CA ASN A 212 23.68 10.92 -17.05
C ASN A 212 23.30 12.40 -16.89
N CYS A 213 23.99 13.15 -16.01
CA CYS A 213 23.83 14.60 -15.90
C CYS A 213 24.35 15.32 -17.15
N LEU A 214 25.59 15.06 -17.55
CA LEU A 214 26.23 15.74 -18.68
C LEU A 214 25.52 15.48 -20.02
N ARG A 215 24.90 14.31 -20.19
CA ARG A 215 24.14 14.00 -21.40
C ARG A 215 22.86 14.84 -21.54
N LYS A 216 22.32 15.37 -20.43
CA LYS A 216 21.18 16.30 -20.44
C LYS A 216 21.59 17.74 -20.78
N GLU A 217 22.87 18.07 -20.72
CA GLU A 217 23.40 19.38 -21.14
C GLU A 217 23.44 19.51 -22.68
N PRO A 218 23.52 20.75 -23.22
CA PRO A 218 23.77 21.00 -24.63
C PRO A 218 24.97 20.21 -25.14
N ASP A 219 24.88 19.63 -26.34
CA ASP A 219 25.92 18.80 -26.96
C ASP A 219 26.35 17.54 -26.18
N GLY A 220 25.70 17.22 -25.05
CA GLY A 220 26.01 16.06 -24.21
C GLY A 220 25.92 14.69 -24.91
N GLN A 221 25.29 14.61 -26.08
CA GLN A 221 25.27 13.40 -26.93
C GLN A 221 26.67 12.93 -27.36
N LEU A 222 27.66 13.83 -27.34
CA LEU A 222 29.07 13.58 -27.65
C LEU A 222 29.84 12.85 -26.54
N ILE A 223 29.22 12.71 -25.36
CA ILE A 223 29.86 12.12 -24.18
C ILE A 223 29.45 10.66 -24.06
N THR A 224 30.45 9.78 -24.00
CA THR A 224 30.31 8.33 -23.80
C THR A 224 31.13 7.92 -22.60
N CYS A 225 30.68 6.91 -21.85
CA CYS A 225 31.46 6.37 -20.75
C CYS A 225 31.72 4.87 -20.80
N PHE A 226 32.85 4.51 -20.19
CA PHE A 226 33.30 3.13 -20.00
C PHE A 226 33.60 2.90 -18.53
N PHE A 227 32.74 2.12 -17.86
CA PHE A 227 33.00 1.67 -16.50
C PHE A 227 33.52 0.23 -16.53
N ILE A 228 34.80 0.05 -16.25
CA ILE A 228 35.46 -1.26 -16.28
C ILE A 228 35.63 -1.74 -14.85
N ASN A 229 34.77 -2.65 -14.41
CA ASN A 229 34.77 -3.23 -13.08
C ASN A 229 35.17 -4.71 -13.12
N ASP A 230 36.31 -4.97 -13.75
CA ASP A 230 36.88 -6.31 -13.87
C ASP A 230 38.40 -6.20 -14.00
N LYS A 231 39.13 -6.84 -13.07
CA LYS A 231 40.60 -6.83 -13.07
C LYS A 231 41.20 -7.66 -14.20
N SER A 232 40.42 -8.57 -14.80
CA SER A 232 40.85 -9.39 -15.92
C SER A 232 40.74 -8.66 -17.27
N ALA A 233 40.08 -7.50 -17.31
CA ALA A 233 39.97 -6.70 -18.52
C ALA A 233 41.34 -6.12 -18.94
N PRO A 234 41.64 -6.00 -20.25
CA PRO A 234 42.85 -5.32 -20.71
C PRO A 234 42.89 -3.85 -20.24
N ALA A 235 44.06 -3.21 -20.26
CA ALA A 235 44.16 -1.79 -19.96
C ALA A 235 43.33 -0.97 -20.96
N PHE A 236 42.69 0.11 -20.49
CA PHE A 236 41.79 0.90 -21.32
C PHE A 236 42.52 1.53 -22.51
N ASN A 237 42.08 1.20 -23.72
CA ASN A 237 42.56 1.80 -24.96
C ASN A 237 41.44 1.77 -25.99
N ILE A 238 40.88 2.93 -26.33
CA ILE A 238 39.73 3.06 -27.23
C ILE A 238 39.99 2.52 -28.64
N ASN A 239 41.26 2.51 -29.08
CA ASN A 239 41.67 2.02 -30.40
C ASN A 239 41.95 0.51 -30.41
N ALA A 240 42.05 -0.13 -29.24
CA ALA A 240 42.23 -1.58 -29.17
C ALA A 240 40.93 -2.30 -29.58
N PRO A 241 40.99 -3.44 -30.31
CA PRO A 241 39.80 -4.12 -30.83
C PRO A 241 38.70 -4.39 -29.80
N PHE A 242 39.10 -4.71 -28.56
CA PHE A 242 38.20 -4.99 -27.45
C PHE A 242 37.28 -3.80 -27.10
N TYR A 243 37.83 -2.58 -27.02
CA TYR A 243 37.06 -1.37 -26.72
C TYR A 243 36.48 -0.72 -27.97
N ALA A 244 37.20 -0.77 -29.09
CA ALA A 244 36.77 -0.19 -30.37
C ALA A 244 35.47 -0.84 -30.87
N ALA A 245 35.33 -2.16 -30.74
CA ALA A 245 34.10 -2.87 -31.12
C ALA A 245 32.90 -2.41 -30.28
N GLN A 246 33.09 -2.25 -28.97
CA GLN A 246 32.05 -1.75 -28.07
C GLN A 246 31.71 -0.28 -28.34
N TYR A 247 32.73 0.56 -28.56
CA TYR A 247 32.54 1.97 -28.89
C TYR A 247 31.79 2.17 -30.22
N ALA A 248 31.98 1.28 -31.20
CA ALA A 248 31.25 1.29 -32.46
C ALA A 248 29.72 1.06 -32.29
N LEU A 249 29.29 0.49 -31.15
CA LEU A 249 27.87 0.44 -30.79
C LEU A 249 27.31 1.84 -30.48
N GLY A 250 28.17 2.82 -30.19
CA GLY A 250 27.79 4.21 -29.97
C GLY A 250 26.87 4.40 -28.76
N LEU A 251 26.99 3.49 -27.78
CA LEU A 251 26.21 3.54 -26.55
C LEU A 251 26.80 4.56 -25.59
N ALA A 252 25.94 5.30 -24.92
CA ALA A 252 26.28 6.31 -23.93
C ALA A 252 27.03 5.74 -22.72
N VAL A 253 26.58 4.58 -22.24
CA VAL A 253 27.09 3.93 -21.03
C VAL A 253 27.49 2.50 -21.37
N ASN A 254 28.76 2.17 -21.12
CA ASN A 254 29.33 0.86 -21.39
C ASN A 254 29.94 0.32 -20.11
N VAL A 255 29.34 -0.70 -19.52
CA VAL A 255 29.85 -1.33 -18.29
C VAL A 255 30.45 -2.67 -18.64
N TYR A 256 31.69 -2.92 -18.23
CA TYR A 256 32.31 -4.24 -18.30
C TYR A 256 32.45 -4.82 -16.90
N GLN A 257 31.79 -5.94 -16.64
CA GLN A 257 31.82 -6.61 -15.35
C GLN A 257 31.63 -8.13 -15.54
N ASN A 258 32.41 -8.92 -14.80
CA ASN A 258 32.34 -10.39 -14.83
C ASN A 258 32.49 -10.96 -16.25
N GLY A 259 33.44 -10.44 -17.02
CA GLY A 259 33.72 -10.91 -18.38
C GLY A 259 32.73 -10.46 -19.47
N LYS A 260 31.77 -9.58 -19.17
CA LYS A 260 30.70 -9.18 -20.10
C LYS A 260 30.47 -7.67 -20.16
N TRP A 261 30.09 -7.20 -21.35
CA TRP A 261 29.55 -5.86 -21.56
C TRP A 261 28.08 -5.79 -21.19
N GLY A 262 27.65 -4.66 -20.64
CA GLY A 262 26.28 -4.39 -20.27
C GLY A 262 26.07 -2.95 -19.79
N SER A 263 24.98 -2.74 -19.07
CA SER A 263 24.57 -1.44 -18.50
C SER A 263 23.67 -1.67 -17.29
N TYR A 264 23.57 -0.68 -16.40
CA TYR A 264 22.58 -0.72 -15.32
C TYR A 264 21.21 -0.26 -15.83
N ARG A 265 20.16 -1.01 -15.46
CA ARG A 265 18.77 -0.74 -15.83
C ARG A 265 17.89 -0.79 -14.59
N HIS A 266 16.84 0.01 -14.58
CA HIS A 266 15.90 0.07 -13.46
C HIS A 266 14.63 -0.70 -13.84
N LEU A 267 14.33 -1.75 -13.07
CA LEU A 267 13.13 -2.57 -13.26
C LEU A 267 12.13 -2.24 -12.15
N LEU A 268 10.84 -2.49 -12.43
CA LEU A 268 9.82 -2.30 -11.42
C LEU A 268 9.96 -3.40 -10.37
N LEU A 269 9.97 -3.01 -9.10
CA LEU A 269 9.92 -3.97 -8.01
C LEU A 269 8.48 -4.49 -7.91
N ASN A 270 8.28 -5.77 -8.18
CA ASN A 270 7.01 -6.42 -7.90
C ASN A 270 6.81 -6.42 -6.37
N SER A 271 5.96 -5.52 -5.89
CA SER A 271 5.48 -5.54 -4.52
C SER A 271 4.38 -6.60 -4.38
N ASP A 272 4.73 -7.86 -4.61
CA ASP A 272 3.81 -8.95 -4.31
C ASP A 272 3.64 -8.97 -2.79
N ILE A 273 2.47 -8.53 -2.32
CA ILE A 273 2.10 -8.63 -0.92
C ILE A 273 1.98 -10.13 -0.62
N GLN A 274 3.07 -10.71 -0.10
CA GLN A 274 3.09 -12.12 0.24
C GLN A 274 2.22 -12.36 1.48
N ILE A 275 0.99 -12.79 1.24
CA ILE A 275 0.10 -13.27 2.28
C ILE A 275 0.54 -14.69 2.63
N ALA A 276 1.14 -14.87 3.80
CA ALA A 276 1.58 -16.16 4.30
C ALA A 276 1.17 -16.35 5.77
N PRO A 277 0.88 -17.58 6.21
CA PRO A 277 0.71 -17.88 7.62
C PRO A 277 1.97 -17.51 8.41
N ARG A 278 1.79 -16.87 9.57
CA ARG A 278 2.89 -16.41 10.43
C ARG A 278 2.65 -16.80 11.88
N LYS A 279 3.75 -17.06 12.60
CA LYS A 279 3.75 -17.32 14.05
C LYS A 279 4.10 -16.08 14.88
N ASN A 280 4.71 -15.08 14.25
CA ASN A 280 5.13 -13.82 14.87
C ASN A 280 3.92 -12.96 15.26
N HIS A 281 4.18 -11.84 15.94
CA HIS A 281 3.13 -10.90 16.27
C HIS A 281 2.47 -10.32 15.01
N VAL A 282 1.13 -10.32 15.03
CA VAL A 282 0.29 -9.69 14.03
C VAL A 282 -0.80 -8.89 14.72
N TYR A 283 -1.22 -7.80 14.09
CA TYR A 283 -2.33 -6.99 14.58
C TYR A 283 -3.21 -6.52 13.44
N GLY A 284 -4.49 -6.31 13.72
CA GLY A 284 -5.46 -5.81 12.74
C GLY A 284 -5.50 -4.30 12.74
N ASN A 285 -5.42 -3.67 11.57
CA ASN A 285 -5.65 -2.23 11.42
C ASN A 285 -6.16 -1.88 10.01
N VAL A 286 -6.66 -0.65 9.83
CA VAL A 286 -7.02 -0.08 8.52
C VAL A 286 -5.81 0.59 7.89
N LEU A 287 -5.58 0.37 6.59
CA LEU A 287 -4.54 1.09 5.85
C LEU A 287 -4.97 2.54 5.62
N GLN A 288 -6.25 2.76 5.32
CA GLN A 288 -6.84 4.07 5.07
C GLN A 288 -8.03 4.28 6.01
N ARG A 289 -7.93 5.27 6.90
CA ARG A 289 -9.04 5.63 7.80
C ARG A 289 -10.24 6.11 6.99
N GLY A 290 -11.43 5.69 7.40
CA GLY A 290 -12.68 5.95 6.68
C GLY A 290 -13.04 4.86 5.67
N ASP A 291 -12.07 4.03 5.24
CA ASP A 291 -12.29 2.91 4.35
C ASP A 291 -12.05 1.57 5.08
N LEU A 292 -13.15 0.92 5.47
CA LEU A 292 -13.11 -0.36 6.16
C LEU A 292 -12.69 -1.53 5.25
N SER A 293 -12.74 -1.37 3.92
CA SER A 293 -12.22 -2.39 2.99
C SER A 293 -10.70 -2.54 3.09
N SER A 294 -10.04 -1.52 3.64
CA SER A 294 -8.60 -1.49 3.84
C SER A 294 -8.12 -2.24 5.10
N LEU A 295 -9.05 -2.76 5.92
CA LEU A 295 -8.75 -3.51 7.15
C LEU A 295 -8.00 -4.81 6.81
N ARG A 296 -6.81 -4.96 7.37
CA ARG A 296 -5.95 -6.13 7.14
C ARG A 296 -5.07 -6.43 8.35
N TRP A 297 -4.45 -7.60 8.33
CA TRP A 297 -3.41 -7.96 9.29
C TRP A 297 -2.07 -7.38 8.88
N PHE A 298 -1.39 -6.75 9.84
CA PHE A 298 -0.04 -6.23 9.71
C PHE A 298 0.91 -7.03 10.59
N GLU A 299 2.17 -7.13 10.17
CA GLU A 299 3.24 -7.60 11.05
C GLU A 299 3.44 -6.60 12.18
N GLY A 300 3.39 -7.11 13.41
CA GLY A 300 3.55 -6.32 14.61
C GLY A 300 4.97 -6.36 15.17
N PRO A 301 5.32 -5.39 16.04
CA PRO A 301 6.69 -5.22 16.52
C PRO A 301 7.09 -6.18 17.65
N LEU A 302 6.12 -6.86 18.26
CA LEU A 302 6.34 -7.72 19.42
C LEU A 302 6.95 -9.05 19.00
N LYS A 303 7.87 -9.55 19.82
CA LYS A 303 8.41 -10.91 19.71
C LYS A 303 7.56 -11.83 20.58
N PRO A 304 7.04 -12.95 20.06
CA PRO A 304 6.21 -13.87 20.83
C PRO A 304 6.87 -14.36 22.14
N GLU A 305 8.20 -14.45 22.18
CA GLU A 305 8.97 -14.88 23.35
C GLU A 305 8.94 -13.87 24.50
N ASP A 306 8.76 -12.59 24.17
CA ASP A 306 8.69 -11.48 25.13
C ASP A 306 7.25 -11.17 25.56
N CYS A 307 6.27 -11.95 25.08
CA CYS A 307 4.86 -11.73 25.34
C CYS A 307 4.30 -12.66 26.42
N ASP A 308 3.63 -12.08 27.40
CA ASP A 308 2.99 -12.84 28.49
C ASP A 308 1.66 -13.45 28.06
N ILE A 309 0.98 -12.88 27.07
CA ILE A 309 -0.39 -13.26 26.71
C ILE A 309 -0.47 -13.61 25.23
N LYS A 310 -1.11 -14.76 24.95
CA LYS A 310 -1.55 -15.13 23.61
C LYS A 310 -3.06 -14.95 23.49
N ILE A 311 -3.49 -14.08 22.57
CA ILE A 311 -4.90 -13.76 22.35
C ILE A 311 -5.56 -14.92 21.59
N ALA A 312 -6.73 -15.33 22.06
CA ALA A 312 -7.58 -16.31 21.38
C ALA A 312 -8.80 -15.64 20.73
N TYR A 313 -9.44 -14.70 21.43
CA TYR A 313 -10.56 -13.93 20.93
C TYR A 313 -10.37 -12.45 21.27
N SER A 314 -10.58 -11.58 20.28
CA SER A 314 -10.76 -10.15 20.47
C SER A 314 -12.20 -9.82 20.12
N SER A 315 -12.84 -8.98 20.92
CA SER A 315 -14.10 -8.36 20.54
C SER A 315 -13.81 -7.00 19.85
N VAL A 316 -14.74 -6.58 19.00
CA VAL A 316 -14.72 -5.25 18.39
C VAL A 316 -15.71 -4.38 19.14
N ASN A 317 -15.25 -3.24 19.63
CA ASN A 317 -16.05 -2.29 20.38
C ASN A 317 -16.37 -1.05 19.53
N PHE A 318 -17.36 -0.25 19.96
CA PHE A 318 -17.77 0.96 19.23
C PHE A 318 -16.60 1.94 19.00
N ARG A 319 -15.67 2.01 19.96
CA ARG A 319 -14.43 2.78 19.85
C ARG A 319 -13.60 2.37 18.64
N ASP A 320 -13.43 1.06 18.42
CA ASP A 320 -12.62 0.54 17.31
C ASP A 320 -13.22 0.95 15.96
N ILE A 321 -14.56 0.94 15.85
CA ILE A 321 -15.28 1.41 14.66
C ILE A 321 -15.09 2.92 14.47
N MET A 322 -15.19 3.73 15.52
CA MET A 322 -15.01 5.19 15.42
C MET A 322 -13.58 5.56 15.03
N LEU A 323 -12.58 4.83 15.52
CA LEU A 323 -11.17 5.00 15.13
C LEU A 323 -10.96 4.58 13.67
N ALA A 324 -11.46 3.41 13.27
CA ALA A 324 -11.30 2.89 11.90
C ALA A 324 -12.02 3.76 10.85
N THR A 325 -13.18 4.33 11.19
CA THR A 325 -13.94 5.25 10.32
C THR A 325 -13.43 6.69 10.35
N GLY A 326 -12.44 7.01 11.19
CA GLY A 326 -11.87 8.36 11.30
C GLY A 326 -12.77 9.38 12.02
N ARG A 327 -13.84 8.94 12.69
CA ARG A 327 -14.72 9.79 13.51
C ARG A 327 -14.14 10.11 14.89
N LEU A 328 -13.10 9.40 15.31
CA LEU A 328 -12.38 9.63 16.55
C LEU A 328 -10.88 9.75 16.28
N ALA A 329 -10.23 10.72 16.90
CA ALA A 329 -8.80 10.95 16.76
C ALA A 329 -7.98 9.87 17.48
N VAL A 330 -6.95 9.36 16.80
CA VAL A 330 -6.05 8.31 17.32
C VAL A 330 -5.04 8.86 18.33
N GLU A 331 -4.76 10.16 18.27
CA GLU A 331 -3.88 10.90 19.20
C GLU A 331 -4.35 10.81 20.65
N LEU A 332 -5.63 10.51 20.89
CA LEU A 332 -6.17 10.28 22.23
C LEU A 332 -5.65 9.00 22.90
N TYR A 333 -4.99 8.10 22.15
CA TYR A 333 -4.63 6.75 22.61
C TYR A 333 -3.17 6.35 22.32
N GLY A 334 -2.29 7.29 21.99
CA GLY A 334 -0.87 6.99 21.81
C GLY A 334 0.01 8.22 21.57
N ASP A 335 1.16 8.24 22.22
CA ASP A 335 2.09 9.39 22.22
C ASP A 335 3.04 9.40 21.01
N SER A 336 3.24 8.26 20.35
CA SER A 336 4.14 8.12 19.20
C SER A 336 3.44 7.56 17.95
N ARG A 337 4.01 7.78 16.76
CA ARG A 337 3.45 7.23 15.51
C ARG A 337 3.44 5.69 15.48
N LEU A 338 4.41 5.05 16.13
CA LEU A 338 4.45 3.59 16.28
C LEU A 338 3.37 3.11 17.25
N ASP A 339 3.14 3.85 18.33
CA ASP A 339 2.07 3.55 19.28
C ASP A 339 0.67 3.66 18.69
N GLN A 340 0.51 4.53 17.69
CA GLN A 340 -0.75 4.78 17.00
C GLN A 340 -1.03 3.77 15.88
N SER A 341 -0.09 2.87 15.55
CA SER A 341 -0.29 1.86 14.50
C SER A 341 -1.09 0.65 14.98
N CYS A 342 -1.05 0.32 16.27
CA CYS A 342 -1.74 -0.83 16.87
C CYS A 342 -2.78 -0.36 17.91
N VAL A 343 -3.80 0.35 17.44
CA VAL A 343 -4.78 1.03 18.32
C VAL A 343 -6.11 0.30 18.48
N LEU A 344 -6.42 -0.63 17.58
CA LEU A 344 -7.67 -1.38 17.62
C LEU A 344 -7.63 -2.47 18.68
N GLY A 345 -8.79 -2.69 19.30
CA GLY A 345 -9.01 -3.72 20.30
C GLY A 345 -8.89 -3.17 21.70
N PHE A 346 -10.00 -3.29 22.42
CA PHE A 346 -10.17 -2.75 23.76
C PHE A 346 -10.32 -3.85 24.83
N GLU A 347 -10.49 -5.10 24.41
CA GLU A 347 -10.53 -6.27 25.26
C GLU A 347 -10.19 -7.52 24.47
N TYR A 348 -9.85 -8.57 25.20
CA TYR A 348 -9.62 -9.90 24.65
C TYR A 348 -9.85 -10.98 25.71
N SER A 349 -9.90 -12.22 25.25
CA SER A 349 -9.65 -13.41 26.06
C SER A 349 -8.54 -14.26 25.43
N GLY A 350 -7.79 -14.96 26.27
CA GLY A 350 -6.61 -15.67 25.84
C GLY A 350 -6.00 -16.55 26.91
N ILE A 351 -4.75 -16.93 26.66
CA ILE A 351 -3.95 -17.76 27.56
C ILE A 351 -2.77 -16.95 28.07
N HIS A 352 -2.57 -16.96 29.38
CA HIS A 352 -1.34 -16.48 29.97
C HIS A 352 -0.22 -17.50 29.71
N MET A 353 0.78 -17.14 28.91
CA MET A 353 1.79 -18.06 28.39
C MET A 353 2.68 -18.67 29.48
N LYS A 354 2.96 -17.91 30.56
CA LYS A 354 3.75 -18.42 31.70
C LYS A 354 2.99 -19.37 32.63
N THR A 355 1.70 -19.15 32.87
CA THR A 355 0.91 -19.94 33.84
C THR A 355 0.00 -20.97 33.19
N GLY A 356 -0.32 -20.82 31.90
CA GLY A 356 -1.31 -21.61 31.18
C GLY A 356 -2.76 -21.25 31.52
N HIS A 357 -3.00 -20.27 32.38
CA HIS A 357 -4.36 -19.90 32.80
C HIS A 357 -5.14 -19.24 31.66
N ARG A 358 -6.44 -19.53 31.62
CA ARG A 358 -7.39 -18.83 30.75
C ARG A 358 -7.74 -17.49 31.39
N ILE A 359 -7.53 -16.41 30.65
CA ILE A 359 -7.74 -15.05 31.16
C ILE A 359 -8.59 -14.22 30.19
N MET A 360 -9.28 -13.23 30.74
CA MET A 360 -9.99 -12.18 30.01
C MET A 360 -9.56 -10.82 30.54
N SER A 361 -9.43 -9.82 29.68
CA SER A 361 -8.87 -8.54 30.06
C SER A 361 -9.38 -7.38 29.23
N MET A 362 -9.44 -6.20 29.86
CA MET A 362 -9.60 -4.91 29.20
C MET A 362 -8.21 -4.27 29.04
N VAL A 363 -7.92 -3.77 27.85
CA VAL A 363 -6.64 -3.12 27.50
C VAL A 363 -6.85 -1.78 26.85
N VAL A 364 -5.86 -0.89 26.93
CA VAL A 364 -5.94 0.42 26.27
C VAL A 364 -6.01 0.25 24.75
N LYS A 365 -5.20 -0.65 24.19
CA LYS A 365 -5.05 -0.89 22.74
C LYS A 365 -4.43 -2.27 22.47
N GLY A 366 -4.43 -2.67 21.20
CA GLY A 366 -3.75 -3.89 20.75
C GLY A 366 -4.53 -5.18 21.02
N GLY A 367 -5.79 -5.09 21.45
CA GLY A 367 -6.65 -6.27 21.63
C GLY A 367 -6.92 -7.02 20.32
N VAL A 368 -6.95 -6.31 19.18
CA VAL A 368 -7.03 -6.92 17.85
C VAL A 368 -5.61 -7.30 17.41
N GLY A 369 -5.07 -8.31 18.07
CA GLY A 369 -3.71 -8.80 17.87
C GLY A 369 -3.57 -10.28 18.19
N SER A 370 -2.40 -10.85 17.93
CA SER A 370 -2.09 -12.23 18.32
C SER A 370 -1.48 -12.34 19.71
N TYR A 371 -0.83 -11.28 20.21
CA TYR A 371 -0.14 -11.27 21.49
C TYR A 371 -0.26 -9.92 22.21
N VAL A 372 -0.11 -9.95 23.54
CA VAL A 372 0.08 -8.76 24.36
C VAL A 372 1.35 -8.97 25.20
N GLU A 373 2.21 -7.94 25.22
CA GLU A 373 3.51 -7.99 25.89
C GLU A 373 3.35 -8.28 27.40
N LYS A 374 2.50 -7.50 28.08
CA LYS A 374 2.26 -7.60 29.54
C LYS A 374 0.77 -7.58 29.86
N PRO A 375 0.32 -8.29 30.91
CA PRO A 375 -1.07 -8.24 31.33
C PRO A 375 -1.47 -6.83 31.79
N SER A 376 -2.72 -6.46 31.49
CA SER A 376 -3.35 -5.26 32.05
C SER A 376 -3.59 -5.42 33.56
N ARG A 377 -3.76 -4.29 34.26
CA ARG A 377 -4.30 -4.27 35.64
C ARG A 377 -5.74 -4.79 35.69
N LEU A 378 -6.47 -4.65 34.60
CA LEU A 378 -7.85 -5.10 34.43
C LEU A 378 -7.87 -6.48 33.77
N ILE A 379 -7.47 -7.51 34.52
CA ILE A 379 -7.38 -8.92 34.11
C ILE A 379 -8.13 -9.81 35.09
N TRP A 380 -8.81 -10.83 34.58
CA TRP A 380 -9.55 -11.82 35.35
C TRP A 380 -9.31 -13.22 34.82
N ASP A 381 -9.29 -14.20 35.73
CA ASP A 381 -9.35 -15.60 35.34
C ASP A 381 -10.72 -15.92 34.74
N VAL A 382 -10.72 -16.72 33.68
CA VAL A 382 -11.94 -17.18 33.03
C VAL A 382 -12.53 -18.34 33.84
N PRO A 383 -13.80 -18.26 34.27
CA PRO A 383 -14.46 -19.34 34.99
C PRO A 383 -14.40 -20.67 34.23
N ASP A 384 -14.35 -21.78 34.97
CA ASP A 384 -14.09 -23.08 34.36
C ASP A 384 -15.11 -23.48 33.30
N ASN A 385 -16.37 -23.12 33.55
CA ASN A 385 -17.52 -23.39 32.70
C ASN A 385 -17.70 -22.40 31.55
N TRP A 386 -16.80 -21.42 31.37
CA TRP A 386 -16.89 -20.44 30.28
C TRP A 386 -15.95 -20.79 29.14
N SER A 387 -16.42 -20.62 27.91
CA SER A 387 -15.52 -20.62 26.76
C SER A 387 -14.73 -19.31 26.71
N LEU A 388 -13.54 -19.33 26.09
CA LEU A 388 -12.81 -18.08 25.83
C LEU A 388 -13.63 -17.12 24.95
N LYS A 389 -14.44 -17.66 24.03
CA LYS A 389 -15.34 -16.86 23.19
C LYS A 389 -16.35 -16.07 24.03
N ASP A 390 -16.98 -16.71 25.01
CA ASP A 390 -17.95 -16.04 25.89
C ASP A 390 -17.25 -15.06 26.82
N ALA A 391 -16.08 -15.44 27.36
CA ALA A 391 -15.28 -14.59 28.22
C ALA A 391 -14.84 -13.28 27.54
N ALA A 392 -14.58 -13.29 26.23
CA ALA A 392 -14.22 -12.09 25.48
C ALA A 392 -15.35 -11.05 25.36
N THR A 393 -16.58 -11.40 25.77
CA THR A 393 -17.75 -10.49 25.72
C THR A 393 -17.97 -9.70 27.01
N VAL A 394 -17.19 -9.96 28.05
CA VAL A 394 -17.47 -9.53 29.43
C VAL A 394 -16.70 -8.28 29.86
N PRO A 395 -15.37 -8.17 29.66
CA PRO A 395 -14.56 -7.13 30.32
C PRO A 395 -15.08 -5.70 30.14
N VAL A 396 -15.12 -5.17 28.92
CA VAL A 396 -15.46 -3.77 28.65
C VAL A 396 -16.88 -3.46 29.05
N VAL A 397 -17.83 -4.33 28.69
CA VAL A 397 -19.25 -4.05 28.93
C VAL A 397 -19.59 -4.04 30.42
N TYR A 398 -19.08 -5.01 31.20
CA TYR A 398 -19.38 -5.08 32.62
C TYR A 398 -18.59 -4.06 33.43
N ILE A 399 -17.31 -3.80 33.11
CA ILE A 399 -16.54 -2.72 33.76
C ILE A 399 -17.26 -1.38 33.57
N THR A 400 -17.72 -1.09 32.35
CA THR A 400 -18.42 0.17 32.08
C THR A 400 -19.68 0.31 32.94
N VAL A 401 -20.46 -0.76 33.06
CA VAL A 401 -21.68 -0.78 33.89
C VAL A 401 -21.36 -0.62 35.36
N TYR A 402 -20.43 -1.40 35.90
CA TYR A 402 -20.06 -1.34 37.32
C TYR A 402 -19.45 0.01 37.70
N TYR A 403 -18.61 0.57 36.82
CA TYR A 403 -18.05 1.91 37.00
C TYR A 403 -19.16 2.98 37.01
N ALA A 404 -20.10 2.93 36.06
CA ALA A 404 -21.24 3.85 36.01
C ALA A 404 -22.13 3.74 37.25
N PHE A 405 -22.49 2.52 37.65
CA PHE A 405 -23.54 2.27 38.65
C PHE A 405 -23.02 2.44 40.08
N PHE A 406 -21.81 1.98 40.37
CA PHE A 406 -21.34 1.90 41.76
C PHE A 406 -20.26 2.92 42.10
N MET A 407 -19.38 3.25 41.15
CA MET A 407 -18.30 4.21 41.43
C MET A 407 -18.72 5.66 41.16
N ILE A 408 -19.51 5.90 40.11
CA ILE A 408 -19.93 7.26 39.73
C ILE A 408 -21.24 7.69 40.39
N SER A 409 -22.21 6.79 40.55
CA SER A 409 -23.59 7.18 40.90
C SER A 409 -24.14 6.61 42.21
N ASP A 410 -23.49 5.61 42.81
CA ASP A 410 -23.95 4.91 44.02
C ASP A 410 -25.43 4.47 43.91
N ILE A 411 -25.73 3.65 42.90
CA ILE A 411 -27.09 3.16 42.66
C ILE A 411 -27.61 2.37 43.86
N ARG A 412 -28.85 2.69 44.27
CA ARG A 412 -29.56 2.03 45.38
C ARG A 412 -30.76 1.23 44.90
N LYS A 413 -31.11 0.21 45.69
CA LYS A 413 -32.28 -0.64 45.47
C LYS A 413 -33.58 0.18 45.44
N GLY A 414 -34.53 -0.23 44.59
CA GLY A 414 -35.86 0.37 44.51
C GLY A 414 -35.93 1.68 43.71
N LYS A 415 -34.86 2.02 42.98
CA LYS A 415 -34.78 3.18 42.09
C LYS A 415 -35.10 2.80 40.64
N SER A 416 -35.48 3.78 39.85
CA SER A 416 -35.81 3.62 38.43
C SER A 416 -34.63 4.01 37.53
N ILE A 417 -34.42 3.28 36.43
CA ILE A 417 -33.34 3.56 35.47
C ILE A 417 -33.83 3.42 34.03
N LEU A 418 -33.49 4.40 33.19
CA LEU A 418 -33.60 4.29 31.73
C LEU A 418 -32.26 3.89 31.13
N ILE A 419 -32.22 2.74 30.46
CA ILE A 419 -31.04 2.19 29.79
C ILE A 419 -31.23 2.26 28.28
N HIS A 420 -30.48 3.13 27.61
CA HIS A 420 -30.56 3.22 26.16
C HIS A 420 -29.83 2.07 25.45
N ALA A 421 -30.33 1.74 24.25
CA ALA A 421 -29.78 0.67 23.41
C ALA A 421 -29.70 -0.67 24.15
N GLY A 422 -30.82 -1.13 24.72
CA GLY A 422 -30.90 -2.31 25.59
C GLY A 422 -30.40 -3.61 24.96
N THR A 423 -30.42 -3.71 23.62
CA THR A 423 -29.89 -4.86 22.87
C THR A 423 -28.42 -4.76 22.49
N GLY A 424 -27.74 -3.65 22.83
CA GLY A 424 -26.29 -3.52 22.71
C GLY A 424 -25.56 -4.21 23.85
N GLY A 425 -24.26 -4.44 23.71
CA GLY A 425 -23.46 -5.16 24.72
C GLY A 425 -23.55 -4.54 26.13
N ILE A 426 -23.31 -3.23 26.23
CA ILE A 426 -23.47 -2.49 27.49
C ILE A 426 -24.93 -2.51 27.96
N GLY A 427 -25.90 -2.37 27.05
CA GLY A 427 -27.33 -2.39 27.39
C GLY A 427 -27.76 -3.70 28.05
N LEU A 428 -27.34 -4.84 27.50
CA LEU A 428 -27.64 -6.16 28.07
C LEU A 428 -27.00 -6.36 29.44
N ALA A 429 -25.73 -5.97 29.59
CA ALA A 429 -25.03 -6.02 30.87
C ALA A 429 -25.70 -5.10 31.91
N ALA A 430 -26.06 -3.88 31.52
CA ALA A 430 -26.71 -2.90 32.38
C ALA A 430 -28.08 -3.36 32.86
N ILE A 431 -28.93 -3.91 31.96
CA ILE A 431 -30.24 -4.45 32.33
C ILE A 431 -30.06 -5.60 33.31
N ARG A 432 -29.13 -6.52 33.05
CA ARG A 432 -28.87 -7.67 33.93
C ARG A 432 -28.44 -7.24 35.32
N VAL A 433 -27.52 -6.28 35.43
CA VAL A 433 -27.08 -5.73 36.72
C VAL A 433 -28.21 -4.95 37.40
N ALA A 434 -28.91 -4.06 36.70
CA ALA A 434 -29.99 -3.27 37.27
C ALA A 434 -31.11 -4.16 37.86
N LEU A 435 -31.52 -5.21 37.14
CA LEU A 435 -32.51 -6.17 37.61
C LEU A 435 -32.02 -6.96 38.84
N ALA A 436 -30.75 -7.38 38.85
CA ALA A 436 -30.16 -8.07 40.00
C ALA A 436 -30.17 -7.21 41.28
N TYR A 437 -30.06 -5.88 41.14
CA TYR A 437 -30.16 -4.92 42.24
C TYR A 437 -31.60 -4.43 42.52
N ASN A 438 -32.61 -5.04 41.88
CA ASN A 438 -34.03 -4.72 41.99
C ASN A 438 -34.34 -3.25 41.67
N LEU A 439 -33.78 -2.75 40.57
CA LEU A 439 -34.21 -1.48 39.98
C LEU A 439 -35.43 -1.68 39.07
N GLU A 440 -36.22 -0.64 38.94
CA GLU A 440 -37.25 -0.57 37.90
C GLU A 440 -36.61 -0.14 36.58
N VAL A 441 -36.56 -1.06 35.61
CA VAL A 441 -35.83 -0.86 34.36
C VAL A 441 -36.77 -0.38 33.24
N PHE A 442 -36.38 0.70 32.59
CA PHE A 442 -36.86 1.17 31.30
C PHE A 442 -35.75 1.03 30.27
N THR A 443 -36.07 0.72 29.02
CA THR A 443 -35.06 0.56 27.99
C THR A 443 -35.53 0.99 26.61
N THR A 444 -34.60 1.14 25.65
CA THR A 444 -34.94 1.42 24.26
C THR A 444 -34.29 0.42 23.30
N CYS A 445 -35.00 0.11 22.22
CA CYS A 445 -34.49 -0.73 21.14
C CYS A 445 -35.01 -0.24 19.77
N SER A 446 -34.40 -0.72 18.68
CA SER A 446 -34.66 -0.16 17.34
C SER A 446 -35.77 -0.88 16.56
N THR A 447 -36.08 -2.14 16.87
CA THR A 447 -36.98 -3.00 16.08
C THR A 447 -37.81 -3.90 16.99
N SER A 448 -38.98 -4.34 16.50
CA SER A 448 -39.86 -5.27 17.25
C SER A 448 -39.18 -6.61 17.55
N GLN A 449 -38.32 -7.12 16.65
CA GLN A 449 -37.52 -8.32 16.89
C GLN A 449 -36.59 -8.15 18.11
N LYS A 450 -35.92 -6.99 18.22
CA LYS A 450 -35.07 -6.67 19.37
C LYS A 450 -35.87 -6.49 20.66
N LYS A 451 -37.08 -5.94 20.56
CA LYS A 451 -38.02 -5.85 21.69
C LYS A 451 -38.38 -7.24 22.21
N GLN A 452 -38.75 -8.15 21.31
CA GLN A 452 -39.11 -9.52 21.65
C GLN A 452 -37.93 -10.26 22.31
N PHE A 453 -36.73 -10.13 21.74
CA PHE A 453 -35.51 -10.68 22.33
C PHE A 453 -35.26 -10.20 23.76
N LEU A 454 -35.48 -8.92 24.07
CA LEU A 454 -35.34 -8.40 25.43
C LEU A 454 -36.35 -9.00 26.40
N LEU A 455 -37.61 -9.15 25.98
CA LEU A 455 -38.66 -9.75 26.81
C LEU A 455 -38.39 -11.23 27.10
N GLU A 456 -37.90 -11.97 26.10
CA GLU A 456 -37.50 -13.38 26.27
C GLU A 456 -36.26 -13.52 27.15
N THR A 457 -35.28 -12.64 27.00
CA THR A 457 -34.02 -12.69 27.75
C THR A 457 -34.20 -12.22 29.20
N PHE A 458 -35.10 -11.27 29.44
CA PHE A 458 -35.36 -10.67 30.75
C PHE A 458 -36.85 -10.69 31.06
N PRO A 459 -37.39 -11.81 31.61
CA PRO A 459 -38.82 -11.94 31.92
C PRO A 459 -39.37 -10.93 32.92
N GLN A 460 -38.48 -10.27 33.67
CA GLN A 460 -38.81 -9.20 34.64
C GLN A 460 -39.08 -7.85 33.97
N LEU A 461 -38.71 -7.70 32.69
CA LEU A 461 -38.90 -6.48 31.92
C LEU A 461 -40.34 -6.42 31.40
N LYS A 462 -41.02 -5.30 31.64
CA LYS A 462 -42.39 -5.11 31.17
C LYS A 462 -42.40 -4.58 29.73
N GLU A 463 -43.37 -5.01 28.94
CA GLU A 463 -43.46 -4.60 27.54
C GLU A 463 -43.65 -3.08 27.36
N ASN A 464 -44.43 -2.45 28.23
CA ASN A 464 -44.68 -1.01 28.28
C ASN A 464 -43.44 -0.19 28.72
N HIS A 465 -42.39 -0.84 29.21
CA HIS A 465 -41.12 -0.20 29.59
C HIS A 465 -40.07 -0.21 28.47
N ILE A 466 -40.42 -0.69 27.26
CA ILE A 466 -39.51 -0.76 26.11
C ILE A 466 -39.93 0.24 25.03
N GLY A 467 -39.12 1.29 24.85
CA GLY A 467 -39.33 2.35 23.86
C GLY A 467 -38.52 2.18 22.58
N ASN A 468 -38.73 3.09 21.62
CA ASN A 468 -37.97 3.13 20.38
C ASN A 468 -36.67 3.94 20.56
N SER A 469 -35.54 3.43 20.07
CA SER A 469 -34.24 4.13 20.09
C SER A 469 -33.97 4.98 18.84
N ARG A 470 -34.83 4.90 17.81
CA ARG A 470 -34.65 5.62 16.53
C ARG A 470 -35.19 7.04 16.55
N ASP A 471 -36.10 7.35 17.46
CA ASP A 471 -36.74 8.65 17.63
C ASP A 471 -36.77 9.03 19.13
N THR A 472 -37.44 10.13 19.47
CA THR A 472 -37.60 10.63 20.84
C THR A 472 -38.90 10.15 21.51
N SER A 473 -39.62 9.19 20.92
CA SER A 473 -40.90 8.70 21.46
C SER A 473 -40.78 8.07 22.85
N PHE A 474 -39.58 7.60 23.21
CA PHE A 474 -39.29 7.07 24.53
C PHE A 474 -39.53 8.09 25.66
N GLU A 475 -39.41 9.39 25.38
CA GLU A 475 -39.71 10.45 26.35
C GLU A 475 -41.17 10.40 26.80
N ARG A 476 -42.10 10.22 25.84
CA ARG A 476 -43.53 10.10 26.14
C ARG A 476 -43.85 8.82 26.89
N MET A 477 -43.17 7.72 26.56
CA MET A 477 -43.29 6.46 27.30
C MET A 477 -42.88 6.67 28.76
N ILE A 478 -41.71 7.26 29.02
CA ILE A 478 -41.26 7.53 30.40
C ILE A 478 -42.26 8.39 31.14
N ILE A 479 -42.74 9.49 30.55
CA ILE A 479 -43.74 10.36 31.19
C ILE A 479 -45.00 9.56 31.56
N ARG A 480 -45.48 8.70 30.66
CA ARG A 480 -46.69 7.89 30.90
C ARG A 480 -46.48 6.86 32.01
N GLU A 481 -45.42 6.08 31.94
CA GLU A 481 -45.18 4.98 32.88
C GLU A 481 -44.70 5.46 34.26
N THR A 482 -44.12 6.67 34.35
CA THR A 482 -43.67 7.27 35.62
C THR A 482 -44.64 8.31 36.18
N GLU A 483 -45.83 8.49 35.57
CA GLU A 483 -46.82 9.50 35.96
C GLU A 483 -46.23 10.93 36.00
N GLY A 484 -45.33 11.24 35.08
CA GLY A 484 -44.63 12.52 35.00
C GLY A 484 -43.49 12.73 36.01
N LYS A 485 -43.20 11.74 36.87
CA LYS A 485 -42.10 11.83 37.85
C LYS A 485 -40.71 11.78 37.18
N GLY A 486 -40.60 11.08 36.05
CA GLY A 486 -39.32 10.76 35.41
C GLY A 486 -38.59 9.60 36.12
N VAL A 487 -37.37 9.30 35.65
CA VAL A 487 -36.51 8.25 36.22
C VAL A 487 -35.40 8.81 37.12
N ASP A 488 -34.92 8.01 38.07
CA ASP A 488 -33.82 8.39 38.96
C ASP A 488 -32.47 8.37 38.24
N PHE A 489 -32.25 7.41 37.33
CA PHE A 489 -31.01 7.25 36.58
C PHE A 489 -31.26 7.14 35.09
N VAL A 490 -30.35 7.67 34.27
CA VAL A 490 -30.31 7.44 32.83
C VAL A 490 -28.92 6.98 32.44
N LEU A 491 -28.80 5.79 31.86
CA LEU A 491 -27.57 5.32 31.19
C LEU A 491 -27.69 5.63 29.69
N ASN A 492 -27.04 6.70 29.24
CA ASN A 492 -27.15 7.20 27.88
C ASN A 492 -25.97 6.80 26.98
N SER A 493 -26.29 6.35 25.77
CA SER A 493 -25.36 6.12 24.66
C SER A 493 -25.86 6.72 23.33
N LEU A 494 -26.96 7.47 23.36
CA LEU A 494 -27.53 8.16 22.22
C LEU A 494 -26.96 9.58 22.12
N SER A 495 -27.04 10.18 20.94
CA SER A 495 -26.47 11.50 20.67
C SER A 495 -27.52 12.55 20.29
N GLU A 496 -27.09 13.82 20.27
CA GLU A 496 -27.85 14.96 19.73
C GLU A 496 -29.24 15.13 20.38
N ASP A 497 -30.31 15.30 19.58
CA ASP A 497 -31.68 15.50 20.07
C ASP A 497 -32.15 14.40 21.02
N LYS A 498 -31.65 13.18 20.83
CA LYS A 498 -31.98 12.05 21.69
C LYS A 498 -31.34 12.20 23.05
N LEU A 499 -30.09 12.65 23.13
CA LEU A 499 -29.44 12.96 24.41
C LEU A 499 -30.25 14.01 25.17
N LEU A 500 -30.68 15.09 24.50
CA LEU A 500 -31.49 16.12 25.13
C LEU A 500 -32.85 15.60 25.60
N ALA A 501 -33.47 14.69 24.85
CA ALA A 501 -34.70 14.00 25.27
C ALA A 501 -34.47 13.09 26.48
N SER A 502 -33.34 12.39 26.52
CA SER A 502 -32.93 11.57 27.67
C SER A 502 -32.74 12.40 28.93
N VAL A 503 -32.17 13.61 28.83
CA VAL A 503 -32.04 14.53 29.98
C VAL A 503 -33.41 14.95 30.51
N ARG A 504 -34.41 15.16 29.63
CA ARG A 504 -35.78 15.50 30.05
C ARG A 504 -36.49 14.36 30.78
N CYS A 505 -36.09 13.10 30.52
CA CYS A 505 -36.63 11.91 31.19
C CYS A 505 -36.22 11.82 32.67
N LEU A 506 -35.22 12.57 33.13
CA LEU A 506 -34.81 12.58 34.53
C LEU A 506 -35.86 13.23 35.43
N GLY A 507 -36.09 12.59 36.57
CA GLY A 507 -36.84 13.14 37.70
C GLY A 507 -36.01 14.13 38.53
N ILE A 508 -36.62 14.60 39.63
CA ILE A 508 -35.95 15.47 40.61
C ILE A 508 -34.80 14.69 41.26
N THR A 509 -33.65 15.31 41.46
CA THR A 509 -32.39 14.72 41.95
C THR A 509 -31.81 13.59 41.08
N GLY A 510 -32.27 13.46 39.83
CA GLY A 510 -31.86 12.37 38.94
C GLY A 510 -30.39 12.45 38.50
N HIS A 511 -29.81 11.30 38.16
CA HIS A 511 -28.42 11.16 37.72
C HIS A 511 -28.35 10.73 36.25
N PHE A 512 -27.76 11.57 35.41
CA PHE A 512 -27.43 11.25 34.03
C PHE A 512 -26.03 10.61 33.96
N LEU A 513 -25.92 9.45 33.32
CA LEU A 513 -24.69 8.67 33.13
C LEU A 513 -24.40 8.60 31.62
N GLU A 514 -23.54 9.49 31.14
CA GLU A 514 -23.17 9.59 29.73
C GLU A 514 -21.97 8.68 29.42
N ILE A 515 -22.17 7.66 28.58
CA ILE A 515 -21.10 6.79 28.07
C ILE A 515 -20.75 7.05 26.59
N GLY A 516 -21.56 7.83 25.87
CA GLY A 516 -21.34 8.20 24.48
C GLY A 516 -20.26 9.27 24.34
N LYS A 517 -19.33 9.09 23.40
CA LYS A 517 -18.23 10.05 23.18
C LYS A 517 -18.52 11.12 22.13
N PHE A 518 -19.58 10.99 21.35
CA PHE A 518 -19.83 11.85 20.19
C PHE A 518 -20.12 13.31 20.58
N ASP A 519 -21.15 13.57 21.39
CA ASP A 519 -21.49 14.93 21.83
C ASP A 519 -20.42 15.56 22.71
N MET A 520 -19.72 14.75 23.53
CA MET A 520 -18.57 15.21 24.31
C MET A 520 -17.41 15.66 23.42
N ALA A 521 -17.12 14.94 22.34
CA ALA A 521 -16.05 15.29 21.41
C ALA A 521 -16.39 16.52 20.54
N ASN A 522 -17.68 16.76 20.28
CA ASN A 522 -18.17 17.87 19.48
C ASN A 522 -18.53 19.13 20.29
N ASP A 523 -18.36 19.10 21.62
CA ASP A 523 -18.73 20.19 22.53
C ASP A 523 -20.21 20.63 22.36
N THR A 524 -21.13 19.65 22.27
CA THR A 524 -22.56 19.93 22.11
C THR A 524 -23.11 20.70 23.32
N LYS A 525 -23.89 21.76 23.06
CA LYS A 525 -24.47 22.61 24.11
C LYS A 525 -25.57 21.89 24.91
N LEU A 526 -25.44 21.91 26.24
CA LEU A 526 -26.46 21.45 27.18
C LEU A 526 -27.17 22.65 27.84
N GLY A 527 -28.51 22.69 27.80
CA GLY A 527 -29.29 23.77 28.38
C GLY A 527 -29.34 23.71 29.92
N MET A 528 -28.87 24.76 30.59
CA MET A 528 -28.71 24.76 32.06
C MET A 528 -30.04 24.70 32.85
N SER A 529 -31.19 24.97 32.22
CA SER A 529 -32.50 24.92 32.88
C SER A 529 -32.85 23.52 33.41
N CYS A 530 -32.28 22.45 32.86
CA CYS A 530 -32.50 21.09 33.35
C CYS A 530 -31.98 20.89 34.78
N PHE A 531 -30.95 21.64 35.21
CA PHE A 531 -30.38 21.55 36.56
C PHE A 531 -31.27 22.15 37.65
N LEU A 532 -32.36 22.85 37.29
CA LEU A 532 -33.38 23.27 38.27
C LEU A 532 -34.08 22.08 38.94
N LYS A 533 -34.00 20.88 38.35
CA LYS A 533 -34.43 19.61 38.96
C LYS A 533 -33.41 19.02 39.92
N GLU A 534 -32.32 19.74 40.24
CA GLU A 534 -31.19 19.26 41.05
C GLU A 534 -30.53 17.98 40.48
N ILE A 535 -30.56 17.83 39.15
CA ILE A 535 -29.94 16.67 38.49
C ILE A 535 -28.42 16.74 38.54
N LYS A 536 -27.78 15.58 38.41
CA LYS A 536 -26.33 15.45 38.22
C LYS A 536 -26.04 14.90 36.83
N PHE A 537 -25.08 15.49 36.13
CA PHE A 537 -24.62 15.01 34.83
C PHE A 537 -23.22 14.45 34.97
N ASN A 538 -23.04 13.14 34.76
CA ASN A 538 -21.77 12.46 34.93
C ASN A 538 -21.30 11.86 33.61
N ALA A 539 -20.11 12.24 33.17
CA ALA A 539 -19.40 11.57 32.08
C ALA A 539 -18.73 10.30 32.62
N VAL A 540 -19.02 9.15 32.00
CA VAL A 540 -18.54 7.84 32.40
C VAL A 540 -17.48 7.36 31.41
N LEU A 541 -16.21 7.59 31.76
CA LEU A 541 -15.04 7.25 30.94
C LEU A 541 -14.25 6.10 31.59
N ALA A 542 -14.71 4.86 31.35
CA ALA A 542 -14.10 3.66 31.94
C ALA A 542 -12.65 3.40 31.48
N ASP A 543 -12.24 3.96 30.34
CA ASP A 543 -10.86 3.95 29.86
C ASP A 543 -9.87 4.62 30.83
N ARG A 544 -10.33 5.57 31.65
CA ARG A 544 -9.47 6.20 32.66
C ARG A 544 -8.99 5.23 33.74
N LEU A 545 -9.73 4.14 33.99
CA LEU A 545 -9.31 3.11 34.96
C LEU A 545 -8.02 2.39 34.54
N LEU A 546 -7.72 2.36 33.24
CA LEU A 546 -6.51 1.73 32.72
C LEU A 546 -5.25 2.57 32.97
N ILE A 547 -5.40 3.88 33.24
CA ILE A 547 -4.31 4.86 33.37
C ILE A 547 -4.28 5.46 34.78
N ALA A 548 -5.28 5.19 35.62
CA ALA A 548 -5.35 5.70 36.98
C ALA A 548 -4.14 5.23 37.82
N SER A 549 -3.55 6.17 38.56
CA SER A 549 -2.58 5.86 39.62
C SER A 549 -3.25 5.09 40.75
N ASP A 550 -2.49 4.24 41.42
CA ASP A 550 -2.97 3.42 42.55
C ASP A 550 -3.49 4.24 43.73
#